data_AF-A0A1Z5HVW8-F1
#
_entry.id   AF-A0A1Z5HVW8-F1
#
_cell.length_a   1.000
_cell.length_b   1.000
_cell.length_c   1.000
_cell.angle_alpha   90.00
_cell.angle_beta   90.00
_cell.angle_gamma   90.00
#
_symmetry.space_group_name_H-M   'P 1'
#
loop_
_entity.id
_entity.type
_entity.pdbx_description
1 polymer ?
#
loop_
_entity_poly.entity_id
_entity_poly.type
_entity_poly.pdbx_seq_one_letter_code
_entity_poly.pdbx_strand_id
1 'polypeptide(L)'
;MIAVACGTREGREIISLLVAKGYDCMALTTTEYGGQLAGENAVEVRWGEITTKNLAKIFEEKAIQAVVDASHPFADKISKLLYEFCENNRLPYIRYLREETKLPRNSLIYPVTSWQEAAEFAQKLGDTIFLTTGSHNLEQFLGWIDRKKKRIVVRILPDYKIVKKCQDLGLTPRDLVAMQGPFSKQINKATFKMYNASVIVTKDSGKAGGTDTKIAAALDLGIPVVVLKRPFLEQGRSARTYEEIVSFLNAELGDKRKSAD
;
A
#
# COMPACT_ATOMS: atom_id res chain seq x y z
N MET A 1 -7.32 -2.28 -24.30
CA MET A 1 -7.19 -1.41 -23.11
C MET A 1 -6.35 -2.11 -22.04
N ILE A 2 -5.60 -1.36 -21.22
CA ILE A 2 -4.77 -1.90 -20.12
C ILE A 2 -5.49 -1.66 -18.80
N ALA A 3 -5.67 -2.70 -17.98
CA ALA A 3 -6.15 -2.54 -16.61
C ALA A 3 -4.97 -2.31 -15.67
N VAL A 4 -4.99 -1.22 -14.90
CA VAL A 4 -3.95 -0.89 -13.93
C VAL A 4 -4.52 -0.96 -12.51
N ALA A 5 -4.15 -1.97 -11.75
CA ALA A 5 -4.50 -2.03 -10.33
C ALA A 5 -3.70 -0.97 -9.58
N CYS A 6 -4.39 -0.01 -8.95
CA CYS A 6 -3.81 1.22 -8.43
C CYS A 6 -4.39 1.56 -7.04
N GLY A 7 -4.05 2.75 -6.53
CA GLY A 7 -4.23 3.15 -5.13
C GLY A 7 -2.93 3.58 -4.46
N THR A 8 -1.89 3.78 -5.27
CA THR A 8 -0.58 4.26 -4.85
C THR A 8 -0.12 5.37 -5.79
N ARG A 9 0.90 6.14 -5.37
CA ARG A 9 1.49 7.19 -6.21
C ARG A 9 2.04 6.61 -7.51
N GLU A 10 2.73 5.50 -7.42
CA GLU A 10 3.39 4.82 -8.52
C GLU A 10 2.39 4.28 -9.54
N GLY A 11 1.22 3.77 -9.10
CA GLY A 11 0.14 3.41 -10.02
C GLY A 11 -0.31 4.57 -10.90
N ARG A 12 -0.32 5.81 -10.38
CA ARG A 12 -0.66 7.01 -11.15
C ARG A 12 0.43 7.41 -12.13
N GLU A 13 1.68 7.33 -11.69
CA GLU A 13 2.84 7.60 -12.54
C GLU A 13 2.91 6.59 -13.70
N ILE A 14 2.63 5.30 -13.43
CA ILE A 14 2.51 4.25 -14.43
C ILE A 14 1.37 4.54 -15.41
N ILE A 15 0.16 4.85 -14.93
CA ILE A 15 -0.96 5.22 -15.83
C ILE A 15 -0.56 6.39 -16.73
N SER A 16 0.02 7.44 -16.16
CA SER A 16 0.44 8.64 -16.91
C SER A 16 1.48 8.30 -17.97
N LEU A 17 2.46 7.46 -17.63
CA LEU A 17 3.48 6.98 -18.57
C LEU A 17 2.85 6.16 -19.71
N LEU A 18 1.96 5.23 -19.39
CA LEU A 18 1.32 4.35 -20.38
C LEU A 18 0.44 5.14 -21.35
N VAL A 19 -0.33 6.11 -20.85
CA VAL A 19 -1.11 7.02 -21.69
C VAL A 19 -0.21 7.86 -22.59
N ALA A 20 0.90 8.40 -22.07
CA ALA A 20 1.89 9.11 -22.88
C ALA A 20 2.58 8.22 -23.94
N LYS A 21 2.52 6.89 -23.79
CA LYS A 21 2.99 5.90 -24.77
C LYS A 21 1.89 5.40 -25.72
N GLY A 22 0.68 5.93 -25.64
CA GLY A 22 -0.44 5.60 -26.54
C GLY A 22 -1.29 4.40 -26.10
N TYR A 23 -1.22 4.00 -24.83
CA TYR A 23 -2.09 2.97 -24.26
C TYR A 23 -3.31 3.57 -23.58
N ASP A 24 -4.50 3.08 -23.93
CA ASP A 24 -5.71 3.34 -23.14
C ASP A 24 -5.65 2.58 -21.82
N CYS A 25 -5.76 3.30 -20.71
CA CYS A 25 -5.63 2.74 -19.37
C CYS A 25 -6.93 2.89 -18.57
N MET A 26 -7.36 1.80 -17.94
CA MET A 26 -8.39 1.79 -16.91
C MET A 26 -7.75 1.63 -15.53
N ALA A 27 -8.02 2.57 -14.62
CA ALA A 27 -7.61 2.47 -13.23
C ALA A 27 -8.57 1.55 -12.47
N LEU A 28 -8.04 0.52 -11.81
CA LEU A 28 -8.78 -0.40 -10.96
C LEU A 28 -8.34 -0.25 -9.50
N THR A 29 -9.27 -0.02 -8.56
CA THR A 29 -8.93 0.16 -7.15
C THR A 29 -10.02 -0.40 -6.22
N THR A 30 -9.67 -0.68 -4.97
CA THR A 30 -10.64 -1.19 -3.98
C THR A 30 -11.38 -0.09 -3.22
N THR A 31 -11.02 1.19 -3.43
CA THR A 31 -11.59 2.32 -2.68
C THR A 31 -11.93 3.48 -3.60
N GLU A 32 -13.04 4.17 -3.31
CA GLU A 32 -13.45 5.37 -4.04
C GLU A 32 -12.35 6.45 -4.04
N TYR A 33 -11.72 6.69 -2.89
CA TYR A 33 -10.63 7.65 -2.75
C TYR A 33 -9.41 7.29 -3.61
N GLY A 34 -9.02 6.02 -3.65
CA GLY A 34 -7.98 5.54 -4.56
C GLY A 34 -8.33 5.81 -6.03
N GLY A 35 -9.62 5.82 -6.35
CA GLY A 35 -10.14 6.04 -7.70
C GLY A 35 -10.05 7.52 -8.08
N GLN A 36 -10.46 8.41 -7.18
CA GLN A 36 -10.28 9.85 -7.34
C GLN A 36 -8.81 10.21 -7.57
N LEU A 37 -7.90 9.59 -6.80
CA LEU A 37 -6.46 9.80 -6.98
C LEU A 37 -5.97 9.32 -8.34
N ALA A 38 -6.47 8.19 -8.85
CA ALA A 38 -6.02 7.57 -10.10
C ALA A 38 -6.64 8.18 -11.37
N GLY A 39 -7.77 8.89 -11.24
CA GLY A 39 -8.61 9.30 -12.35
C GLY A 39 -8.13 10.47 -13.20
N GLU A 40 -7.07 11.18 -12.80
CA GLU A 40 -6.62 12.37 -13.56
C GLU A 40 -6.16 12.03 -14.99
N ASN A 41 -5.54 10.87 -15.19
CA ASN A 41 -4.98 10.46 -16.49
C ASN A 41 -5.55 9.13 -17.02
N ALA A 42 -6.39 8.43 -16.26
CA ALA A 42 -7.01 7.19 -16.73
C ALA A 42 -8.21 7.50 -17.63
N VAL A 43 -8.39 6.70 -18.68
CA VAL A 43 -9.58 6.78 -19.55
C VAL A 43 -10.84 6.43 -18.78
N GLU A 44 -10.71 5.53 -17.80
CA GLU A 44 -11.80 5.10 -16.94
C GLU A 44 -11.28 4.72 -15.55
N VAL A 45 -12.10 4.98 -14.53
CA VAL A 45 -11.82 4.56 -13.15
C VAL A 45 -12.91 3.62 -12.68
N ARG A 46 -12.50 2.43 -12.23
CA ARG A 46 -13.36 1.45 -11.55
C ARG A 46 -12.90 1.26 -10.12
N TRP A 47 -13.83 1.47 -9.19
CA TRP A 47 -13.59 1.25 -7.77
C TRP A 47 -14.66 0.34 -7.17
N GLY A 48 -14.29 -0.38 -6.11
CA GLY A 48 -15.21 -1.22 -5.34
C GLY A 48 -14.63 -2.60 -5.05
N GLU A 49 -15.50 -3.53 -4.69
CA GLU A 49 -15.08 -4.91 -4.42
C GLU A 49 -14.64 -5.61 -5.72
N ILE A 50 -13.39 -6.07 -5.72
CA ILE A 50 -12.80 -6.79 -6.85
C ILE A 50 -12.90 -8.28 -6.55
N THR A 51 -13.71 -8.99 -7.35
CA THR A 51 -13.93 -10.43 -7.28
C THR A 51 -13.71 -11.04 -8.66
N THR A 52 -13.45 -12.34 -8.74
CA THR A 52 -13.31 -13.06 -10.03
C THR A 52 -14.49 -12.82 -10.97
N LYS A 53 -15.72 -12.81 -10.43
CA LYS A 53 -16.95 -12.59 -11.21
C LYS A 53 -17.03 -11.17 -11.77
N ASN A 54 -16.71 -10.16 -10.94
CA ASN A 54 -16.72 -8.77 -11.39
C ASN A 54 -15.58 -8.50 -12.38
N LEU A 55 -14.40 -9.10 -12.16
CA LEU A 55 -13.27 -9.01 -13.09
C LEU A 55 -13.63 -9.59 -14.46
N ALA A 56 -14.22 -10.79 -14.53
CA ALA A 56 -14.65 -11.40 -15.78
C ALA A 56 -15.54 -10.48 -16.60
N LYS A 57 -16.60 -9.96 -15.97
CA LYS A 57 -17.53 -9.03 -16.62
C LYS A 57 -16.83 -7.76 -17.12
N ILE A 58 -16.05 -7.11 -16.26
CA ILE A 58 -15.38 -5.85 -16.61
C ILE A 58 -14.34 -6.07 -17.72
N PHE A 59 -13.58 -7.16 -17.65
CA PHE A 59 -12.47 -7.40 -18.58
C PHE A 59 -12.98 -7.78 -19.97
N GLU A 60 -14.09 -8.50 -20.04
CA GLU A 60 -14.82 -8.77 -21.28
C GLU A 60 -15.41 -7.49 -21.86
N GLU A 61 -16.20 -6.74 -21.08
CA GLU A 61 -16.84 -5.49 -21.51
C GLU A 61 -15.84 -4.44 -22.02
N LYS A 62 -14.64 -4.40 -21.45
CA LYS A 62 -13.60 -3.40 -21.78
C LYS A 62 -12.51 -3.91 -22.70
N ALA A 63 -12.61 -5.16 -23.16
CA ALA A 63 -11.59 -5.83 -23.96
C ALA A 63 -10.19 -5.58 -23.37
N ILE A 64 -10.02 -5.94 -22.10
CA ILE A 64 -8.74 -5.79 -21.39
C ILE A 64 -7.72 -6.73 -22.03
N GLN A 65 -6.60 -6.15 -22.46
CA GLN A 65 -5.55 -6.85 -23.20
C GLN A 65 -4.38 -7.24 -22.31
N ALA A 66 -4.16 -6.53 -21.21
CA ALA A 66 -3.13 -6.83 -20.22
C ALA A 66 -3.46 -6.16 -18.89
N VAL A 67 -2.86 -6.69 -17.82
CA VAL A 67 -2.97 -6.18 -16.45
C VAL A 67 -1.61 -5.73 -15.94
N VAL A 68 -1.56 -4.51 -15.43
CA VAL A 68 -0.43 -3.98 -14.67
C VAL A 68 -0.84 -3.85 -13.21
N ASP A 69 -0.23 -4.66 -12.35
CA ASP A 69 -0.48 -4.59 -10.91
C ASP A 69 0.51 -3.62 -10.24
N ALA A 70 0.02 -2.41 -9.98
CA ALA A 70 0.71 -1.35 -9.22
C ALA A 70 0.05 -1.12 -7.85
N SER A 71 -0.62 -2.14 -7.31
CA SER A 71 -1.25 -2.11 -5.99
C SER A 71 -0.20 -1.92 -4.87
N HIS A 72 -0.67 -1.60 -3.67
CA HIS A 72 0.24 -1.42 -2.53
C HIS A 72 0.97 -2.74 -2.22
N PRO A 73 2.26 -2.74 -1.80
CA PRO A 73 3.00 -3.98 -1.54
C PRO A 73 2.40 -4.93 -0.49
N PHE A 74 1.46 -4.44 0.32
CA PHE A 74 0.72 -5.22 1.33
C PHE A 74 -0.68 -5.65 0.86
N ALA A 75 -1.02 -5.42 -0.41
CA ALA A 75 -2.31 -5.78 -1.00
C ALA A 75 -2.26 -7.21 -1.58
N ASP A 76 -1.78 -8.16 -0.78
CA ASP A 76 -1.56 -9.57 -1.14
C ASP A 76 -2.79 -10.24 -1.77
N LYS A 77 -3.96 -10.05 -1.18
CA LYS A 77 -5.21 -10.65 -1.63
C LYS A 77 -5.60 -10.24 -3.05
N ILE A 78 -5.57 -8.94 -3.35
CA ILE A 78 -5.92 -8.44 -4.68
C ILE A 78 -4.87 -8.84 -5.71
N SER A 79 -3.60 -8.80 -5.32
CA SER A 79 -2.48 -9.18 -6.19
C SER A 79 -2.60 -10.64 -6.62
N LYS A 80 -2.86 -11.53 -5.64
CA LYS A 80 -3.08 -12.95 -5.88
C LYS A 80 -4.31 -13.20 -6.75
N LEU A 81 -5.43 -12.54 -6.45
CA LEU A 81 -6.64 -12.65 -7.24
C LEU A 81 -6.43 -12.25 -8.71
N LEU A 82 -5.75 -11.12 -8.95
CA LEU A 82 -5.46 -10.62 -10.29
C LEU A 82 -4.53 -11.58 -11.05
N TYR A 83 -3.47 -12.05 -10.40
CA TYR A 83 -2.55 -13.01 -10.97
C TYR A 83 -3.28 -14.31 -11.38
N GLU A 84 -4.00 -14.93 -10.44
CA GLU A 84 -4.76 -16.17 -10.71
C GLU A 84 -5.82 -15.97 -11.80
N PHE A 85 -6.50 -14.83 -11.81
CA PHE A 85 -7.46 -14.49 -12.86
C PHE A 85 -6.77 -14.39 -14.23
N CYS A 86 -5.63 -13.71 -14.30
CA CYS A 86 -4.91 -13.51 -15.56
C CYS A 86 -4.33 -14.84 -16.09
N GLU A 87 -3.73 -15.66 -15.23
CA GLU A 87 -3.21 -16.97 -15.60
C GLU A 87 -4.31 -17.87 -16.17
N ASN A 88 -5.46 -17.94 -15.50
CA ASN A 88 -6.58 -18.78 -15.94
C ASN A 88 -7.18 -18.33 -17.28
N ASN A 89 -7.09 -17.03 -17.61
CA ASN A 89 -7.63 -16.45 -18.84
C ASN A 89 -6.55 -16.19 -19.90
N ARG A 90 -5.29 -16.59 -19.64
CA ARG A 90 -4.12 -16.32 -20.50
C ARG A 90 -3.96 -14.83 -20.85
N LEU A 91 -4.24 -13.97 -19.89
CA LEU A 91 -4.04 -12.53 -20.03
C LEU A 91 -2.63 -12.15 -19.56
N PRO A 92 -1.88 -11.35 -20.35
CA PRO A 92 -0.61 -10.80 -19.92
C PRO A 92 -0.72 -10.05 -18.58
N TYR A 93 0.11 -10.43 -17.62
CA TYR A 93 0.14 -9.84 -16.29
C TYR A 93 1.57 -9.47 -15.90
N ILE A 94 1.75 -8.25 -15.39
CA ILE A 94 3.00 -7.81 -14.78
C ILE A 94 2.75 -7.05 -13.49
N ARG A 95 3.53 -7.36 -12.45
CA ARG A 95 3.48 -6.65 -11.17
C ARG A 95 4.65 -5.69 -11.02
N TYR A 96 4.35 -4.44 -10.68
CA TYR A 96 5.38 -3.48 -10.29
C TYR A 96 5.82 -3.71 -8.84
N LEU A 97 7.07 -4.12 -8.66
CA LEU A 97 7.72 -4.30 -7.37
C LEU A 97 8.66 -3.12 -7.11
N ARG A 98 8.23 -2.24 -6.22
CA ARG A 98 9.10 -1.16 -5.70
C ARG A 98 10.33 -1.75 -5.04
N GLU A 99 11.45 -1.05 -5.14
CA GLU A 99 12.63 -1.38 -4.34
C GLU A 99 12.28 -1.50 -2.84
N GLU A 100 12.90 -2.48 -2.20
CA GLU A 100 12.82 -2.65 -0.75
C GLU A 100 13.53 -1.49 -0.05
N THR A 101 12.96 -1.04 1.07
CA THR A 101 13.66 -0.05 1.88
C THR A 101 14.84 -0.75 2.57
N LYS A 102 16.06 -0.33 2.23
CA LYS A 102 17.25 -0.70 3.00
C LYS A 102 17.14 -0.07 4.38
N LEU A 103 16.71 -0.87 5.37
CA LEU A 103 16.61 -0.43 6.75
C LEU A 103 18.04 -0.14 7.27
N PRO A 104 18.26 1.00 7.95
CA PRO A 104 19.57 1.28 8.52
C PRO A 104 19.89 0.25 9.60
N ARG A 105 21.17 -0.15 9.71
CA ARG A 105 21.63 -1.00 10.81
C ARG A 105 21.62 -0.18 12.10
N ASN A 106 20.64 -0.41 12.96
CA ASN A 106 20.48 0.27 14.24
C ASN A 106 19.78 -0.66 15.25
N SER A 107 20.23 -0.65 16.50
CA SER A 107 19.67 -1.52 17.57
C SER A 107 18.21 -1.20 17.92
N LEU A 108 17.72 -0.02 17.56
CA LEU A 108 16.34 0.40 17.77
C LEU A 108 15.39 -0.04 16.65
N ILE A 109 15.87 -0.74 15.61
CA ILE A 109 15.04 -1.20 14.49
C ILE A 109 14.84 -2.70 14.60
N TYR A 110 13.57 -3.11 14.65
CA TYR A 110 13.14 -4.50 14.78
C TYR A 110 12.33 -4.89 13.54
N PRO A 111 12.97 -5.48 12.52
CA PRO A 111 12.26 -6.02 11.37
C PRO A 111 11.47 -7.26 11.80
N VAL A 112 10.20 -7.33 11.42
CA VAL A 112 9.30 -8.45 11.71
C VAL A 112 8.55 -8.85 10.44
N THR A 113 8.06 -10.08 10.38
CA THR A 113 7.43 -10.65 9.17
C THR A 113 5.93 -10.85 9.30
N SER A 114 5.38 -10.77 10.52
CA SER A 114 3.96 -10.94 10.79
C SER A 114 3.39 -9.87 11.72
N TRP A 115 2.07 -9.68 11.67
CA TRP A 115 1.38 -8.76 12.57
C TRP A 115 1.38 -9.20 14.02
N GLN A 116 1.35 -10.51 14.27
CA GLN A 116 1.46 -11.07 15.60
C GLN A 116 2.84 -10.77 16.19
N GLU A 117 3.90 -11.07 15.44
CA GLU A 117 5.27 -10.74 15.85
C GLU A 117 5.44 -9.24 16.09
N ALA A 118 4.84 -8.39 15.23
CA ALA A 118 4.84 -6.95 15.42
C ALA A 118 4.20 -6.51 16.75
N ALA A 119 3.06 -7.11 17.11
CA ALA A 119 2.36 -6.84 18.36
C ALA A 119 3.16 -7.32 19.58
N GLU A 120 3.76 -8.52 19.51
CA GLU A 120 4.57 -9.09 20.58
C GLU A 120 5.83 -8.24 20.86
N PHE A 121 6.55 -7.82 19.83
CA PHE A 121 7.69 -6.91 19.99
C PHE A 121 7.26 -5.54 20.54
N ALA A 122 6.21 -4.94 19.97
CA ALA A 122 5.75 -3.63 20.41
C ALA A 122 5.39 -3.59 21.90
N GLN A 123 4.73 -4.64 22.41
CA GLN A 123 4.40 -4.73 23.84
C GLN A 123 5.61 -4.83 24.76
N LYS A 124 6.67 -5.52 24.31
CA LYS A 124 7.91 -5.66 25.08
C LYS A 124 8.72 -4.35 25.12
N LEU A 125 8.59 -3.53 24.07
CA LEU A 125 9.42 -2.34 23.86
C LEU A 125 8.86 -1.07 24.53
N GLY A 126 7.56 -0.98 24.82
CA GLY A 126 7.03 0.18 25.51
C GLY A 126 5.53 0.11 25.81
N ASP A 127 5.01 1.15 26.47
CA ASP A 127 3.63 1.23 26.94
C ASP A 127 2.70 2.01 26.01
N THR A 128 3.21 2.99 25.28
CA THR A 128 2.45 3.73 24.25
C THR A 128 2.91 3.31 22.86
N ILE A 129 2.11 2.47 22.23
CA ILE A 129 2.35 1.92 20.90
C ILE A 129 1.71 2.83 19.86
N PHE A 130 2.53 3.46 19.01
CA PHE A 130 2.05 4.33 17.95
C PHE A 130 2.06 3.60 16.60
N LEU A 131 0.86 3.34 16.06
CA LEU A 131 0.64 2.65 14.81
C LEU A 131 0.59 3.65 13.65
N THR A 132 1.54 3.52 12.73
CA THR A 132 1.55 4.27 11.46
C THR A 132 1.10 3.42 10.27
N THR A 133 0.37 2.34 10.56
CA THR A 133 0.07 1.24 9.63
C THR A 133 -1.33 1.31 9.00
N GLY A 134 -2.14 2.29 9.42
CA GLY A 134 -3.54 2.47 9.01
C GLY A 134 -4.52 1.56 9.77
N SER A 135 -5.77 1.52 9.32
CA SER A 135 -6.89 0.84 10.01
C SER A 135 -7.19 -0.58 9.52
N HIS A 136 -6.55 -1.05 8.45
CA HIS A 136 -6.93 -2.29 7.78
C HIS A 136 -6.80 -3.51 8.69
N ASN A 137 -5.60 -3.73 9.27
CA ASN A 137 -5.30 -4.86 10.16
C ASN A 137 -5.33 -4.46 11.65
N LEU A 138 -6.01 -3.35 11.97
CA LEU A 138 -6.04 -2.80 13.33
C LEU A 138 -6.70 -3.78 14.31
N GLU A 139 -7.82 -4.39 13.93
CA GLU A 139 -8.56 -5.34 14.77
C GLU A 139 -7.70 -6.54 15.16
N GLN A 140 -7.03 -7.17 14.17
CA GLN A 140 -6.11 -8.27 14.42
C GLN A 140 -4.98 -7.85 15.36
N PHE A 141 -4.35 -6.70 15.07
CA PHE A 141 -3.28 -6.17 15.92
C PHE A 141 -3.74 -5.97 17.36
N LEU A 142 -4.91 -5.36 17.57
CA LEU A 142 -5.48 -5.13 18.90
C LEU A 142 -5.78 -6.44 19.65
N GLY A 143 -6.12 -7.51 18.94
CA GLY A 143 -6.37 -8.84 19.52
C GLY A 143 -5.14 -9.49 20.18
N TRP A 144 -3.93 -9.06 19.80
CA TRP A 144 -2.68 -9.56 20.38
C TRP A 144 -2.08 -8.65 21.46
N ILE A 145 -2.70 -7.50 21.76
CA ILE A 145 -2.20 -6.53 22.73
C ILE A 145 -2.97 -6.63 24.06
N ASP A 146 -2.26 -6.64 25.19
CA ASP A 146 -2.82 -6.36 26.51
C ASP A 146 -3.17 -4.87 26.66
N ARG A 147 -4.37 -4.51 26.19
CA ARG A 147 -4.88 -3.13 26.19
C ARG A 147 -5.16 -2.57 27.58
N LYS A 148 -5.07 -3.37 28.65
CA LYS A 148 -5.15 -2.87 30.03
C LYS A 148 -3.83 -2.22 30.47
N LYS A 149 -2.72 -2.62 29.87
CA LYS A 149 -1.37 -2.12 30.18
C LYS A 149 -0.81 -1.21 29.09
N LYS A 150 -1.31 -1.35 27.87
CA LYS A 150 -0.77 -0.69 26.69
C LYS A 150 -1.75 0.32 26.11
N ARG A 151 -1.29 1.54 25.89
CA ARG A 151 -2.00 2.58 25.16
C ARG A 151 -1.71 2.43 23.67
N ILE A 152 -2.75 2.37 22.85
CA ILE A 152 -2.63 2.27 21.39
C ILE A 152 -3.03 3.60 20.78
N VAL A 153 -2.11 4.23 20.06
CA VAL A 153 -2.38 5.42 19.23
C VAL A 153 -2.32 4.99 17.77
N VAL A 154 -3.31 5.34 16.96
CA VAL A 154 -3.34 4.95 15.55
C VAL A 154 -3.48 6.18 14.65
N ARG A 155 -2.62 6.24 13.62
CA ARG A 155 -2.75 7.21 12.54
C ARG A 155 -3.53 6.61 11.38
N ILE A 156 -4.62 7.27 11.01
CA ILE A 156 -5.59 6.85 10.01
C ILE A 156 -5.87 7.98 9.01
N LEU A 157 -6.43 7.63 7.85
CA LEU A 157 -7.00 8.64 6.95
C LEU A 157 -8.21 9.31 7.62
N PRO A 158 -8.45 10.61 7.35
CA PRO A 158 -9.57 11.36 7.90
C PRO A 158 -10.90 11.01 7.21
N ASP A 159 -11.26 9.73 7.24
CA ASP A 159 -12.51 9.20 6.69
C ASP A 159 -13.44 8.79 7.84
N TYR A 160 -14.71 9.19 7.76
CA TYR A 160 -15.67 8.98 8.85
C TYR A 160 -15.92 7.49 9.13
N LYS A 161 -15.91 6.62 8.10
CA LYS A 161 -16.08 5.17 8.27
C LYS A 161 -14.87 4.58 8.98
N ILE A 162 -13.66 5.07 8.68
CA ILE A 162 -12.44 4.63 9.34
C ILE A 162 -12.39 5.08 10.80
N VAL A 163 -12.76 6.33 11.08
CA VAL A 163 -12.88 6.85 12.46
C VAL A 163 -13.89 6.03 13.24
N LYS A 164 -15.07 5.78 12.66
CA LYS A 164 -16.14 4.96 13.26
C LYS A 164 -15.65 3.54 13.57
N LYS A 165 -14.98 2.88 12.62
CA LYS A 165 -14.36 1.56 12.84
C LYS A 165 -13.41 1.57 14.03
N CYS A 166 -12.57 2.59 14.18
CA CYS A 166 -11.62 2.69 15.29
C CYS A 166 -12.35 2.87 16.64
N GLN A 167 -13.44 3.64 16.67
CA GLN A 167 -14.28 3.80 17.86
C GLN A 167 -14.99 2.50 18.24
N ASP A 168 -15.52 1.77 17.27
CA ASP A 168 -16.18 0.47 17.50
C ASP A 168 -15.18 -0.58 18.02
N LEU A 169 -13.89 -0.45 17.68
CA LEU A 169 -12.79 -1.22 18.28
C LEU A 169 -12.35 -0.71 19.68
N GLY A 170 -13.05 0.27 20.24
CA GLY A 170 -12.81 0.83 21.58
C GLY A 170 -11.63 1.79 21.68
N LEU A 171 -11.18 2.38 20.57
CA LEU A 171 -10.22 3.49 20.61
C LEU A 171 -10.96 4.81 20.84
N THR A 172 -10.37 5.69 21.63
CA THR A 172 -10.98 6.99 21.97
C THR A 172 -10.39 8.10 21.09
N PRO A 173 -11.07 9.25 20.92
CA PRO A 173 -10.57 10.34 20.07
C PRO A 173 -9.15 10.82 20.42
N ARG A 174 -8.74 10.74 21.70
CA ARG A 174 -7.39 11.13 22.15
C ARG A 174 -6.27 10.24 21.60
N ASP A 175 -6.62 9.10 21.01
CA ASP A 175 -5.70 8.08 20.51
C ASP A 175 -5.80 7.92 18.98
N LEU A 176 -6.59 8.77 18.32
CA LEU A 176 -6.74 8.79 16.87
C LEU A 176 -6.01 9.99 16.29
N VAL A 177 -5.15 9.73 15.31
CA VAL A 177 -4.50 10.76 14.48
C VAL A 177 -5.09 10.66 13.09
N ALA A 178 -6.16 11.42 12.82
CA ALA A 178 -6.81 11.47 11.51
C ALA A 178 -6.08 12.48 10.61
N MET A 179 -5.14 12.02 9.79
CA MET A 179 -4.32 12.87 8.93
C MET A 179 -3.99 12.18 7.62
N GLN A 180 -3.93 12.96 6.54
CA GLN A 180 -3.47 12.49 5.23
C GLN A 180 -2.00 12.87 5.01
N GLY A 181 -1.19 11.90 4.56
CA GLY A 181 0.21 12.11 4.20
C GLY A 181 0.41 12.58 2.75
N PRO A 182 1.67 12.65 2.27
CA PRO A 182 2.90 12.15 2.91
C PRO A 182 3.34 12.98 4.13
N PHE A 183 4.06 12.37 5.05
CA PHE A 183 4.54 13.01 6.28
C PHE A 183 6.05 13.23 6.27
N SER A 184 6.47 14.46 6.53
CA SER A 184 7.89 14.79 6.72
C SER A 184 8.44 14.20 8.02
N LYS A 185 9.76 14.14 8.14
CA LYS A 185 10.44 13.73 9.38
C LYS A 185 10.00 14.62 10.56
N GLN A 186 9.86 15.92 10.34
CA GLN A 186 9.47 16.91 11.35
C GLN A 186 8.05 16.67 11.86
N ILE A 187 7.09 16.41 10.96
CA ILE A 187 5.71 16.10 11.36
C ILE A 187 5.69 14.79 12.15
N ASN A 188 6.35 13.73 11.67
CA ASN A 188 6.43 12.47 12.42
C ASN A 188 7.03 12.69 13.82
N LYS A 189 8.14 13.44 13.93
CA LYS A 189 8.80 13.75 15.21
C LYS A 189 7.87 14.49 16.17
N ALA A 190 7.16 15.51 15.67
CA ALA A 190 6.20 16.28 16.46
C ALA A 190 5.04 15.41 16.94
N THR A 191 4.45 14.59 16.06
CA THR A 191 3.35 13.68 16.42
C THR A 191 3.80 12.62 17.41
N PHE A 192 4.96 11.98 17.22
CA PHE A 192 5.47 10.97 18.16
C PHE A 192 5.70 11.54 19.56
N LYS A 193 6.24 12.77 19.65
CA LYS A 193 6.36 13.50 20.92
C LYS A 193 5.00 13.84 21.53
N MET A 194 4.10 14.43 20.75
CA MET A 194 2.77 14.86 21.24
C MET A 194 1.98 13.70 21.88
N TYR A 195 2.12 12.49 21.33
CA TYR A 195 1.42 11.32 21.83
C TYR A 195 2.24 10.50 22.85
N ASN A 196 3.43 10.95 23.24
CA ASN A 196 4.37 10.21 24.08
C ASN A 196 4.60 8.76 23.60
N ALA A 197 4.81 8.61 22.29
CA ALA A 197 5.08 7.30 21.71
C ALA A 197 6.36 6.70 22.30
N SER A 198 6.27 5.48 22.84
CA SER A 198 7.42 4.72 23.34
C SER A 198 7.87 3.63 22.38
N VAL A 199 7.04 3.27 21.39
CA VAL A 199 7.41 2.40 20.28
C VAL A 199 6.59 2.76 19.05
N ILE A 200 7.22 2.74 17.87
CA ILE A 200 6.53 2.94 16.59
C ILE A 200 6.36 1.60 15.90
N VAL A 201 5.15 1.31 15.43
CA VAL A 201 4.91 0.20 14.49
C VAL A 201 4.64 0.79 13.11
N THR A 202 5.40 0.35 12.12
CA THR A 202 5.26 0.81 10.74
C THR A 202 5.36 -0.33 9.75
N LYS A 203 4.88 -0.08 8.53
CA LYS A 203 5.04 -0.97 7.39
C LYS A 203 6.23 -0.51 6.57
N ASP A 204 6.94 -1.45 5.95
CA ASP A 204 7.84 -1.13 4.85
C ASP A 204 7.02 -0.80 3.58
N SER A 205 6.43 0.38 3.55
CA SER A 205 5.69 0.91 2.38
C SER A 205 6.61 1.55 1.33
N GLY A 206 7.94 1.46 1.50
CA GLY A 206 8.91 2.13 0.62
C GLY A 206 9.06 3.62 0.91
N LYS A 207 9.96 4.27 0.15
CA LYS A 207 10.25 5.71 0.25
C LYS A 207 9.01 6.58 -0.01
N ALA A 208 8.22 6.25 -1.02
CA ALA A 208 6.96 6.97 -1.30
C ALA A 208 5.94 6.89 -0.15
N GLY A 209 5.96 5.78 0.61
CA GLY A 209 5.14 5.60 1.81
C GLY A 209 5.70 6.27 3.08
N GLY A 210 6.84 6.96 2.97
CA GLY A 210 7.52 7.66 4.06
C GLY A 210 8.10 6.74 5.13
N THR A 211 8.47 5.50 4.80
CA THR A 211 9.09 4.58 5.77
C THR A 211 10.40 5.16 6.31
N ASP A 212 11.20 5.78 5.45
CA ASP A 212 12.43 6.49 5.79
C ASP A 212 12.19 7.66 6.76
N THR A 213 11.21 8.52 6.49
CA THR A 213 10.92 9.69 7.34
C THR A 213 10.40 9.30 8.72
N LYS A 214 9.62 8.21 8.80
CA LYS A 214 9.12 7.65 10.08
C LYS A 214 10.27 7.07 10.91
N ILE A 215 11.12 6.24 10.30
CA ILE A 215 12.27 5.63 10.98
C ILE A 215 13.22 6.72 11.45
N ALA A 216 13.58 7.65 10.57
CA ALA A 216 14.48 8.75 10.93
C ALA A 216 13.94 9.60 12.08
N ALA A 217 12.63 9.87 12.12
CA ALA A 217 12.00 10.63 13.20
C ALA A 217 12.01 9.87 14.54
N ALA A 218 11.80 8.56 14.52
CA ALA A 218 11.82 7.73 15.72
C ALA A 218 13.25 7.58 16.27
N LEU A 219 14.24 7.35 15.41
CA LEU A 219 15.65 7.27 15.80
C LEU A 219 16.14 8.59 16.43
N ASP A 220 15.75 9.73 15.86
CA ASP A 220 16.00 11.07 16.41
C ASP A 220 15.45 11.29 17.83
N LEU A 221 14.47 10.46 18.23
CA LEU A 221 13.81 10.50 19.54
C LEU A 221 14.25 9.35 20.45
N GLY A 222 15.12 8.46 19.97
CA GLY A 222 15.49 7.23 20.68
C GLY A 222 14.34 6.24 20.83
N ILE A 223 13.30 6.33 19.98
CA ILE A 223 12.12 5.46 20.05
C ILE A 223 12.37 4.22 19.18
N PRO A 224 12.20 2.99 19.73
CA PRO A 224 12.30 1.77 18.95
C PRO A 224 11.21 1.69 17.87
N VAL A 225 11.55 1.10 16.73
CA VAL A 225 10.69 0.95 15.56
C VAL A 225 10.56 -0.51 15.19
N VAL A 226 9.35 -1.02 15.30
CA VAL A 226 8.96 -2.32 14.75
C VAL A 226 8.54 -2.12 13.30
N VAL A 227 9.29 -2.70 12.37
CA VAL A 227 9.07 -2.55 10.93
C VAL A 227 8.52 -3.87 10.39
N LEU A 228 7.22 -3.88 10.10
CA LEU A 228 6.61 -5.00 9.38
C LEU A 228 7.15 -5.01 7.95
N LYS A 229 7.91 -6.05 7.63
CA LYS A 229 8.41 -6.33 6.29
C LYS A 229 7.25 -6.64 5.34
N ARG A 230 7.48 -6.37 4.06
CA ARG A 230 6.50 -6.70 3.02
C ARG A 230 6.31 -8.22 2.98
N PRO A 231 5.08 -8.72 2.80
CA PRO A 231 4.86 -10.11 2.46
C PRO A 231 5.61 -10.43 1.17
N PHE A 232 6.39 -11.50 1.16
CA PHE A 232 7.03 -11.97 -0.06
C PHE A 232 5.97 -12.67 -0.93
N LEU A 233 5.72 -12.11 -2.11
CA LEU A 233 4.85 -12.68 -3.14
C LEU A 233 5.59 -12.63 -4.47
N GLU A 234 6.33 -13.70 -4.77
CA GLU A 234 6.80 -13.95 -6.12
C GLU A 234 5.71 -14.72 -6.87
N GLN A 235 4.91 -14.00 -7.64
CA GLN A 235 3.91 -14.56 -8.53
C GLN A 235 4.01 -13.85 -9.89
N GLY A 236 4.17 -14.65 -10.94
CA GLY A 236 4.25 -14.15 -12.32
C GLY A 236 5.45 -13.24 -12.60
N ARG A 237 5.36 -12.50 -13.69
CA ARG A 237 6.38 -11.55 -14.13
C ARG A 237 6.35 -10.28 -13.26
N SER A 238 7.53 -9.79 -12.91
CA SER A 238 7.68 -8.55 -12.14
C SER A 238 8.54 -7.51 -12.87
N ALA A 239 8.28 -6.24 -12.58
CA ALA A 239 9.06 -5.10 -13.02
C ALA A 239 9.53 -4.28 -11.82
N ARG A 240 10.77 -3.79 -11.85
CA ARG A 240 11.35 -2.87 -10.85
C ARG A 240 11.42 -1.43 -11.34
N THR A 241 11.28 -1.23 -12.64
CA THR A 241 11.25 0.08 -13.30
C THR A 241 9.97 0.26 -14.09
N TYR A 242 9.59 1.51 -14.38
CA TYR A 242 8.41 1.77 -15.21
C TYR A 242 8.67 1.40 -16.68
N GLU A 243 9.92 1.50 -17.13
CA GLU A 243 10.39 1.13 -18.47
C GLU A 243 10.26 -0.37 -18.73
N GLU A 244 10.49 -1.22 -17.71
CA GLU A 244 10.27 -2.66 -17.81
C GLU A 244 8.78 -3.00 -18.05
N ILE A 245 7.85 -2.24 -17.46
CA ILE A 245 6.40 -2.39 -17.70
C ILE A 245 6.08 -2.05 -19.16
N VAL A 246 6.60 -0.93 -19.66
CA VAL A 246 6.39 -0.53 -21.07
C VAL A 246 6.98 -1.57 -22.02
N SER A 247 8.18 -2.06 -21.72
CA SER A 247 8.86 -3.08 -22.54
C SER A 247 8.09 -4.40 -22.57
N PHE A 248 7.52 -4.80 -21.43
CA PHE A 248 6.62 -5.95 -21.35
C PHE A 248 5.38 -5.76 -22.23
N LEU A 249 4.68 -4.63 -22.10
CA LEU A 249 3.46 -4.39 -22.89
C LEU A 249 3.74 -4.32 -24.40
N ASN A 250 4.87 -3.76 -24.82
CA ASN A 250 5.27 -3.76 -26.24
C ASN A 250 5.52 -5.18 -26.76
N ALA A 251 6.11 -6.06 -25.94
CA ALA A 251 6.39 -7.43 -26.33
C ALA A 251 5.11 -8.28 -26.46
N GLU A 252 4.14 -8.08 -25.56
CA GLU A 252 2.90 -8.85 -25.53
C GLU A 252 1.83 -8.34 -26.51
N LEU A 253 1.76 -7.02 -26.73
CA LEU A 253 0.69 -6.37 -27.49
C LEU A 253 1.15 -5.80 -28.84
N GLY A 254 2.45 -5.86 -29.14
CA GLY A 254 3.07 -5.16 -30.26
C GLY A 254 3.37 -3.69 -29.96
N ASP A 255 4.41 -3.15 -30.61
CA ASP A 255 4.81 -1.74 -30.44
C ASP A 255 3.82 -0.82 -31.17
N LYS A 256 2.94 -0.16 -30.40
CA LYS A 256 1.97 0.81 -30.94
C LYS A 256 2.60 2.01 -31.64
N ARG A 257 3.91 2.26 -31.47
CA ARG A 257 4.62 3.31 -32.23
C ARG A 257 4.88 2.94 -33.68
N LYS A 258 4.81 1.66 -34.06
CA LYS A 258 5.03 1.20 -35.45
C LYS A 258 3.75 1.13 -36.30
N SER A 259 2.58 1.34 -35.70
CA SER A 259 1.28 1.26 -36.37
C SER A 259 0.70 2.63 -36.78
N ALA A 260 1.49 3.70 -36.67
CA ALA A 260 1.10 5.07 -37.01
C ALA A 260 1.89 5.68 -38.19
N ASP A 261 2.71 4.87 -38.88
CA ASP A 261 3.40 5.24 -40.12
C ASP A 261 2.73 4.57 -41.34
#